data_AF-A0A916XDR0-F1
#
_entry.id   AF-A0A916XDR0-F1
#
_cell.length_a   1.000
_cell.length_b   1.000
_cell.length_c   1.000
_cell.angle_alpha   90.00
_cell.angle_beta   90.00
_cell.angle_gamma   90.00
#
_symmetry.space_group_name_H-M   'P 1'
#
loop_
_entity.id
_entity.type
_entity.pdbx_description
1 polymer ?
#
loop_
_entity_poly.entity_id
_entity_poly.type
_entity_poly.pdbx_seq_one_letter_code
_entity_poly.pdbx_strand_id
1 'polypeptide(L)'
;MADDNKTALIELLKYPVTVFSILIALLIAHQFLGLNFGNVTELSASGIKFTQDAKGEITSLASQLNSATAAIQDLQKRLPAGDAPTPQAKAQIFEASQTVSNQTAQIAKLTNDAPGDTQKTHGYMWIGDYKNGWSRIKLSAVDSNEPVSVSPDKLSAGNEFKVLGNMVVRDGLPSNDADYYTAKKSLGIVPVGSKIRFLGQPKGIDREFAVQYWVEIVVL
;
A
#
# COMPACT_ATOMS: atom_id res chain seq x y z
N MET A 1 37.35 4.11 -3.46
CA MET A 1 36.05 4.24 -2.76
C MET A 1 36.15 4.80 -1.33
N ALA A 2 37.33 4.96 -0.71
CA ALA A 2 37.44 5.56 0.62
C ALA A 2 37.57 7.12 0.62
N ASP A 3 37.98 7.73 -0.51
CA ASP A 3 38.21 9.19 -0.59
C ASP A 3 36.96 10.03 -0.88
N ASP A 4 35.94 9.49 -1.55
CA ASP A 4 34.72 10.24 -1.87
C ASP A 4 33.91 10.61 -0.62
N ASN A 5 33.84 9.70 0.37
CA ASN A 5 33.12 9.94 1.62
C ASN A 5 33.76 11.03 2.48
N LYS A 6 35.10 11.15 2.46
CA LYS A 6 35.80 12.22 3.19
C LYS A 6 35.54 13.57 2.54
N THR A 7 35.52 13.62 1.21
CA THR A 7 35.30 14.85 0.46
C THR A 7 33.88 15.38 0.66
N ALA A 8 32.87 14.51 0.65
CA ALA A 8 31.48 14.88 0.93
C ALA A 8 31.26 15.42 2.36
N LEU A 9 31.91 14.81 3.36
CA LEU A 9 31.87 15.29 4.75
C LEU A 9 32.47 16.69 4.91
N ILE A 10 33.58 16.96 4.21
CA ILE A 10 34.26 18.27 4.22
C ILE A 10 33.40 19.34 3.54
N GLU A 11 32.65 19.00 2.49
CA GLU A 11 31.73 19.93 1.83
C GLU A 11 30.49 20.26 2.67
N LEU A 12 29.93 19.28 3.38
CA LEU A 12 28.79 19.51 4.27
C LEU A 12 29.11 20.52 5.38
N LEU A 13 30.34 20.49 5.89
CA LEU A 13 30.81 21.42 6.93
C LEU A 13 30.94 22.87 6.46
N LYS A 14 30.95 23.14 5.14
CA LYS A 14 30.92 24.50 4.58
C LYS A 14 29.56 25.18 4.77
N TYR A 15 28.50 24.42 5.04
CA TYR A 15 27.12 24.91 5.17
C TYR A 15 26.50 24.58 6.54
N PRO A 16 27.06 25.11 7.64
CA PRO A 16 26.67 24.73 9.00
C PRO A 16 25.20 25.04 9.30
N VAL A 17 24.66 26.14 8.77
CA VAL A 17 23.25 26.50 8.94
C VAL A 17 22.34 25.46 8.28
N THR A 18 22.62 25.08 7.04
CA THR A 18 21.83 24.10 6.30
C THR A 18 21.84 22.73 6.98
N VAL A 19 23.01 22.27 7.42
CA VAL A 19 23.14 21.00 8.16
C VAL A 19 22.35 21.06 9.46
N PHE A 20 22.44 22.16 10.21
CA PHE A 20 21.71 22.32 11.45
C PHE A 20 20.19 22.39 11.25
N SER A 21 19.73 23.09 10.19
CA SER A 21 18.32 23.13 9.82
C SER A 21 17.78 21.76 9.41
N ILE A 22 18.57 20.97 8.67
CA ILE A 22 18.21 19.58 8.32
C ILE A 22 18.12 18.73 9.59
N LEU A 23 19.10 18.81 10.50
CA LEU A 23 19.07 18.06 11.76
C LEU A 23 17.86 18.43 12.63
N ILE A 24 17.54 19.72 12.76
CA ILE A 24 16.35 20.17 13.48
C ILE A 24 15.07 19.67 12.81
N ALA A 25 14.96 19.76 11.49
CA ALA A 25 13.79 19.27 10.76
C ALA A 25 13.59 17.76 10.96
N LEU A 26 14.68 16.99 10.93
CA LEU A 26 14.67 15.56 11.24
C LEU A 26 14.26 15.30 12.70
N LEU A 27 14.77 16.08 13.65
CA LEU A 27 14.45 15.91 15.08
C LEU A 27 12.97 16.24 15.37
N ILE A 28 12.43 17.30 14.76
CA ILE A 28 11.00 17.63 14.83
C ILE A 28 10.16 16.52 14.19
N ALA A 29 10.56 16.01 13.03
CA ALA A 29 9.88 14.91 12.37
C ALA A 29 9.93 13.62 13.21
N HIS A 30 11.02 13.34 13.91
CA HIS A 30 11.11 12.20 14.83
C HIS A 30 10.13 12.36 16.00
N GLN A 31 10.15 13.53 16.63
CA GLN A 31 9.49 13.75 17.91
C GLN A 31 7.98 14.02 17.77
N PHE A 32 7.56 14.65 16.67
CA PHE A 32 6.16 14.98 16.41
C PHE A 32 5.47 13.99 15.46
N LEU A 33 6.20 13.36 14.54
CA LEU A 33 5.61 12.41 13.58
C LEU A 33 5.93 10.95 13.91
N GLY A 34 6.74 10.69 14.95
CA GLY A 34 7.13 9.32 15.34
C GLY A 34 8.05 8.63 14.33
N LEU A 35 8.67 9.38 13.41
CA LEU A 35 9.49 8.83 12.35
C LEU A 35 10.85 8.36 12.89
N ASN A 36 11.10 7.06 12.89
CA ASN A 36 12.42 6.51 13.23
C ASN A 36 13.38 6.58 12.03
N PHE A 37 14.36 7.49 12.09
CA PHE A 37 15.33 7.70 10.99
C PHE A 37 16.36 6.58 10.82
N GLY A 38 16.37 5.57 11.69
CA GLY A 38 17.05 4.29 11.42
C GLY A 38 16.55 3.59 10.14
N ASN A 39 15.43 4.07 9.58
CA ASN A 39 14.82 3.57 8.38
C ASN A 39 15.21 4.31 7.08
N VAL A 40 16.19 5.21 7.08
CA VAL A 40 16.72 5.81 5.83
C VAL A 40 18.05 5.16 5.50
N THR A 41 18.07 4.34 4.45
CA THR A 41 19.27 3.61 4.00
C THR A 41 20.21 4.44 3.14
N GLU A 42 19.69 5.44 2.43
CA GLU A 42 20.49 6.24 1.50
C GLU A 42 19.83 7.62 1.27
N LEU A 43 20.65 8.67 1.27
CA LEU A 43 20.25 10.02 0.88
C LEU A 43 21.12 10.44 -0.31
N SER A 44 20.52 10.62 -1.49
CA SER A 44 21.23 10.92 -2.73
C SER A 44 20.60 12.13 -3.43
N ALA A 45 21.30 12.71 -4.43
CA ALA A 45 20.73 13.75 -5.29
C ALA A 45 19.48 13.28 -6.06
N SER A 46 19.32 11.97 -6.23
CA SER A 46 18.16 11.31 -6.82
C SER A 46 17.00 11.05 -5.84
N GLY A 47 17.18 11.33 -4.54
CA GLY A 47 16.14 11.20 -3.51
C GLY A 47 16.53 10.38 -2.29
N ILE A 48 15.52 10.09 -1.46
CA ILE A 48 15.64 9.40 -0.17
C ILE A 48 15.24 7.93 -0.34
N LYS A 49 16.10 7.00 0.07
CA LYS A 49 15.85 5.56 0.04
C LYS A 49 15.55 5.06 1.45
N PHE A 50 14.33 4.56 1.64
CA PHE A 50 13.89 4.02 2.92
C PHE A 50 14.17 2.52 3.03
N THR A 51 14.37 2.05 4.26
CA THR A 51 14.30 0.62 4.61
C THR A 51 12.91 0.10 4.28
N GLN A 52 12.83 -1.21 4.04
CA GLN A 52 11.61 -1.84 3.61
C GLN A 52 10.51 -1.81 4.67
N ASP A 53 10.87 -1.82 5.95
CA ASP A 53 9.92 -1.66 7.06
C ASP A 53 9.26 -0.27 7.02
N ALA A 54 10.02 0.78 6.74
CA ALA A 54 9.44 2.11 6.53
C ALA A 54 8.52 2.19 5.31
N LYS A 55 8.80 1.45 4.22
CA LYS A 55 7.87 1.39 3.07
C LYS A 55 6.52 0.78 3.47
N GLY A 56 6.54 -0.29 4.27
CA GLY A 56 5.33 -0.90 4.83
C GLY A 56 4.56 0.05 5.74
N GLU A 57 5.25 0.75 6.63
CA GLU A 57 4.68 1.77 7.52
C GLU A 57 4.07 2.94 6.76
N ILE A 58 4.79 3.50 5.79
CA ILE A 58 4.29 4.59 4.92
C ILE A 58 3.03 4.15 4.18
N THR A 59 3.01 2.92 3.68
CA THR A 59 1.82 2.36 3.01
C THR A 59 0.65 2.21 3.97
N SER A 60 0.92 1.70 5.19
CA SER A 60 -0.09 1.56 6.23
C SER A 60 -0.69 2.91 6.61
N LEU A 61 0.16 3.92 6.81
CA LEU A 61 -0.27 5.28 7.17
C LEU A 61 -1.09 5.93 6.04
N ALA A 62 -0.66 5.79 4.79
CA ALA A 62 -1.40 6.32 3.64
C ALA A 62 -2.77 5.66 3.48
N SER A 63 -2.85 4.34 3.66
CA SER A 63 -4.12 3.60 3.67
C SER A 63 -5.05 4.08 4.78
N GLN A 64 -4.54 4.23 6.01
CA GLN A 64 -5.32 4.72 7.15
C GLN A 64 -5.81 6.15 6.94
N LEU A 65 -4.99 7.04 6.39
CA LEU A 65 -5.37 8.42 6.08
C LEU A 65 -6.47 8.49 5.02
N ASN A 66 -6.39 7.67 3.97
CA ASN A 66 -7.42 7.59 2.95
C ASN A 66 -8.75 7.10 3.54
N SER A 67 -8.71 6.08 4.40
CA SER A 67 -9.90 5.59 5.11
C SER A 67 -10.50 6.63 6.05
N ALA A 68 -9.67 7.33 6.82
CA ALA A 68 -10.12 8.40 7.73
C ALA A 68 -10.77 9.56 6.96
N THR A 69 -10.17 9.96 5.83
CA THR A 69 -10.72 11.01 4.96
C THR A 69 -12.07 10.60 4.39
N ALA A 70 -12.20 9.36 3.91
CA ALA A 70 -13.47 8.83 3.42
C ALA A 70 -14.54 8.79 4.53
N ALA A 71 -14.17 8.39 5.75
CA ALA A 71 -15.07 8.39 6.89
C ALA A 71 -15.53 9.80 7.28
N ILE A 72 -14.62 10.79 7.28
CA ILE A 72 -14.96 12.20 7.55
C ILE A 72 -15.93 12.73 6.49
N GLN A 73 -15.69 12.44 5.21
CA GLN A 73 -16.59 12.86 4.13
C GLN A 73 -17.99 12.24 4.25
N ASP A 74 -18.10 10.98 4.68
CA ASP A 74 -19.39 10.35 4.97
C ASP A 74 -20.08 11.00 6.17
N LEU A 75 -19.35 11.23 7.27
CA LEU A 75 -19.89 11.94 8.44
C LEU A 75 -20.40 13.34 8.09
N GLN A 76 -19.65 14.10 7.27
CA GLN A 76 -20.06 15.43 6.82
C GLN A 76 -21.37 15.40 6.02
N LYS A 77 -21.62 14.35 5.22
CA LYS A 77 -22.88 14.17 4.49
C LYS A 77 -24.06 13.80 5.40
N ARG A 78 -23.81 13.33 6.62
CA ARG A 78 -24.80 12.82 7.58
C ARG A 78 -25.12 13.78 8.72
N LEU A 79 -24.68 15.04 8.66
CA LEU A 79 -24.73 16.03 9.76
C LEU A 79 -26.14 16.53 10.19
N PRO A 80 -27.19 15.68 10.24
CA PRO A 80 -28.02 15.76 11.44
C PRO A 80 -28.29 14.44 12.19
N ALA A 81 -27.73 13.29 11.84
CA ALA A 81 -27.99 12.04 12.57
C ALA A 81 -26.69 11.31 12.92
N GLY A 82 -26.46 11.10 14.21
CA GLY A 82 -25.35 10.29 14.77
C GLY A 82 -25.51 8.79 14.52
N ASP A 83 -25.96 8.42 13.33
CA ASP A 83 -26.21 7.04 12.94
C ASP A 83 -24.91 6.34 12.54
N ALA A 84 -24.82 5.05 12.86
CA ALA A 84 -23.71 4.20 12.48
C ALA A 84 -23.47 4.21 10.94
N PRO A 85 -22.22 4.03 10.48
CA PRO A 85 -21.91 3.97 9.05
C PRO A 85 -22.77 2.92 8.34
N THR A 86 -23.37 3.28 7.21
CA THR A 86 -24.16 2.34 6.41
C THR A 86 -23.24 1.28 5.78
N PRO A 87 -23.75 0.10 5.41
CA PRO A 87 -22.96 -0.92 4.72
C PRO A 87 -22.22 -0.38 3.48
N GLN A 88 -22.83 0.54 2.74
CA GLN A 88 -22.23 1.20 1.57
C GLN A 88 -21.07 2.11 1.96
N ALA A 89 -21.19 2.88 3.05
CA ALA A 89 -20.11 3.72 3.54
C ALA A 89 -18.93 2.87 4.04
N LYS A 90 -19.21 1.79 4.78
CA LYS A 90 -18.19 0.80 5.19
C LYS A 90 -17.44 0.24 3.97
N ALA A 91 -18.16 -0.10 2.91
CA ALA A 91 -17.58 -0.60 1.67
C ALA A 91 -16.68 0.44 0.97
N GLN A 92 -17.02 1.72 0.99
CA GLN A 92 -16.20 2.81 0.41
C GLN A 92 -14.95 3.08 1.23
N ILE A 93 -15.09 3.16 2.56
CA ILE A 93 -13.96 3.34 3.49
C ILE A 93 -12.97 2.18 3.33
N PHE A 94 -13.48 0.96 3.14
CA PHE A 94 -12.66 -0.20 2.85
C PHE A 94 -11.90 -0.06 1.54
N GLU A 95 -12.56 0.27 0.43
CA GLU A 95 -11.89 0.41 -0.86
C GLU A 95 -10.80 1.49 -0.82
N ALA A 96 -11.07 2.60 -0.12
CA ALA A 96 -10.08 3.65 0.14
C ALA A 96 -8.89 3.14 0.97
N SER A 97 -9.08 2.16 1.85
CA SER A 97 -7.99 1.53 2.60
C SER A 97 -7.08 0.66 1.71
N GLN A 98 -7.61 0.12 0.62
CA GLN A 98 -6.85 -0.79 -0.25
C GLN A 98 -6.21 -0.09 -1.44
N THR A 99 -6.52 1.19 -1.64
CA THR A 99 -6.04 2.00 -2.76
C THR A 99 -5.26 3.21 -2.26
N VAL A 100 -4.21 3.59 -3.00
CA VAL A 100 -3.29 4.67 -2.63
C VAL A 100 -2.98 5.59 -3.80
N SER A 101 -2.50 6.80 -3.51
CA SER A 101 -2.11 7.76 -4.54
C SER A 101 -0.85 7.32 -5.29
N ASN A 102 -0.62 7.90 -6.46
CA ASN A 102 0.55 7.61 -7.29
C ASN A 102 1.86 7.99 -6.58
N GLN A 103 1.87 9.07 -5.82
CA GLN A 103 3.05 9.52 -5.08
C GLN A 103 3.44 8.50 -4.01
N THR A 104 2.47 8.00 -3.24
CA THR A 104 2.72 6.94 -2.26
C THR A 104 3.19 5.65 -2.96
N ALA A 105 2.57 5.31 -4.08
CA ALA A 105 2.95 4.15 -4.88
C ALA A 105 4.40 4.23 -5.38
N GLN A 106 4.90 5.41 -5.75
CA GLN A 106 6.30 5.60 -6.15
C GLN A 106 7.28 5.33 -5.00
N ILE A 107 6.94 5.76 -3.78
CA ILE A 107 7.81 5.66 -2.61
C ILE A 107 7.82 4.22 -2.05
N ALA A 108 6.64 3.61 -1.95
CA ALA A 108 6.47 2.30 -1.33
C ALA A 108 6.14 1.18 -2.34
N LYS A 109 6.59 1.35 -3.59
CA LYS A 109 6.54 0.30 -4.62
C LYS A 109 7.23 -0.97 -4.12
N LEU A 110 6.54 -2.10 -4.29
CA LEU A 110 7.13 -3.43 -4.23
C LEU A 110 8.01 -3.63 -5.46
N THR A 111 9.33 -3.69 -5.24
CA THR A 111 10.33 -3.86 -6.30
C THR A 111 10.91 -5.27 -6.26
N ASN A 112 11.07 -5.88 -7.43
CA ASN A 112 11.86 -7.12 -7.62
C ASN A 112 13.39 -6.85 -7.57
N ASP A 113 13.82 -5.59 -7.47
CA ASP A 113 15.18 -5.17 -7.82
C ASP A 113 16.25 -5.38 -6.73
N ALA A 114 15.94 -6.06 -5.63
CA ALA A 114 16.93 -6.36 -4.59
C ALA A 114 17.44 -7.81 -4.76
N PRO A 115 18.67 -8.03 -5.28
CA PRO A 115 19.23 -9.38 -5.40
C PRO A 115 19.43 -9.97 -4.00
N GLY A 116 18.64 -10.99 -3.67
CA GLY A 116 18.73 -11.75 -2.41
C GLY A 116 17.43 -11.86 -1.61
N ASP A 117 16.36 -11.14 -1.96
CA ASP A 117 15.13 -11.09 -1.16
C ASP A 117 13.88 -11.51 -1.96
N THR A 118 13.88 -12.76 -2.43
CA THR A 118 12.77 -13.38 -3.20
C THR A 118 11.48 -13.55 -2.40
N GLN A 119 11.47 -13.30 -1.09
CA GLN A 119 10.30 -13.45 -0.24
C GLN A 119 9.31 -12.27 -0.32
N LYS A 120 9.71 -11.11 -0.86
CA LYS A 120 8.98 -9.84 -0.64
C LYS A 120 8.31 -9.22 -1.85
N THR A 121 8.22 -9.92 -2.97
CA THR A 121 7.25 -9.60 -4.04
C THR A 121 5.97 -10.41 -3.94
N HIS A 122 5.85 -11.15 -2.84
CA HIS A 122 4.76 -12.05 -2.54
C HIS A 122 3.89 -11.50 -1.41
N GLY A 123 2.57 -11.57 -1.57
CA GLY A 123 1.62 -11.36 -0.46
C GLY A 123 0.18 -11.41 -0.91
N TYR A 124 -0.73 -11.01 -0.02
CA TYR A 124 -2.17 -11.01 -0.26
C TYR A 124 -2.65 -9.64 -0.72
N MET A 125 -3.45 -9.63 -1.78
CA MET A 125 -4.03 -8.42 -2.37
C MET A 125 -5.54 -8.59 -2.55
N TRP A 126 -6.30 -7.55 -2.24
CA TRP A 126 -7.73 -7.49 -2.53
C TRP A 126 -7.95 -7.29 -4.04
N ILE A 127 -8.86 -8.06 -4.62
CA ILE A 127 -9.09 -8.07 -6.08
C ILE A 127 -10.50 -7.65 -6.51
N GLY A 128 -11.42 -7.49 -5.57
CA GLY A 128 -12.79 -7.03 -5.82
C GLY A 128 -13.82 -7.59 -4.83
N ASP A 129 -15.08 -7.20 -5.05
CA ASP A 129 -16.22 -7.51 -4.18
C ASP A 129 -17.31 -8.28 -4.96
N TYR A 130 -17.99 -9.20 -4.27
CA TYR A 130 -19.13 -9.95 -4.81
C TYR A 130 -20.36 -9.81 -3.88
N LYS A 131 -21.41 -9.13 -4.38
CA LYS A 131 -22.68 -8.97 -3.65
C LYS A 131 -23.90 -9.39 -4.48
N ASN A 132 -23.89 -9.08 -5.78
CA ASN A 132 -24.90 -9.47 -6.77
C ASN A 132 -24.23 -9.63 -8.15
N GLY A 133 -23.00 -10.14 -8.15
CA GLY A 133 -22.09 -10.09 -9.29
C GLY A 133 -20.73 -9.50 -8.90
N TRP A 134 -19.77 -9.68 -9.80
CA TRP A 134 -18.40 -9.24 -9.62
C TRP A 134 -18.26 -7.73 -9.84
N SER A 135 -17.69 -7.03 -8.86
CA SER A 135 -17.63 -5.56 -8.84
C SER A 135 -16.34 -5.07 -8.20
N ARG A 136 -16.03 -3.78 -8.38
CA ARG A 136 -14.80 -3.13 -7.85
C ARG A 136 -13.52 -3.88 -8.21
N ILE A 137 -13.55 -4.45 -9.40
CA ILE A 137 -12.56 -5.38 -9.92
C ILE A 137 -11.25 -4.62 -10.10
N LYS A 138 -10.16 -5.15 -9.52
CA LYS A 138 -8.82 -4.50 -9.56
C LYS A 138 -7.86 -5.14 -10.55
N LEU A 139 -8.38 -5.99 -11.42
CA LEU A 139 -7.61 -6.80 -12.35
C LEU A 139 -8.14 -6.67 -13.78
N SER A 140 -7.23 -6.66 -14.74
CA SER A 140 -7.51 -6.91 -16.15
C SER A 140 -6.64 -8.05 -16.68
N ALA A 141 -7.00 -8.58 -17.85
CA ALA A 141 -6.06 -9.40 -18.61
C ALA A 141 -4.79 -8.59 -18.92
N VAL A 142 -3.63 -9.25 -19.02
CA VAL A 142 -2.31 -8.59 -19.20
C VAL A 142 -2.34 -7.58 -20.36
N ASP A 143 -2.92 -7.99 -21.48
CA ASP A 143 -2.96 -7.21 -22.73
C ASP A 143 -4.21 -6.31 -22.86
N SER A 144 -5.03 -6.21 -21.80
CA SER A 144 -6.25 -5.42 -21.79
C SER A 144 -6.28 -4.41 -20.64
N ASN A 145 -7.04 -3.33 -20.78
CA ASN A 145 -7.35 -2.40 -19.69
C ASN A 145 -8.77 -2.60 -19.15
N GLU A 146 -9.50 -3.58 -19.69
CA GLU A 146 -10.86 -3.88 -19.26
C GLU A 146 -10.84 -4.80 -18.04
N PRO A 147 -11.69 -4.53 -17.03
CA PRO A 147 -11.81 -5.40 -15.87
C PRO A 147 -12.15 -6.84 -16.24
N VAL A 148 -11.53 -7.81 -15.56
CA VAL A 148 -11.85 -9.22 -15.75
C VAL A 148 -13.33 -9.48 -15.43
N SER A 149 -14.10 -9.93 -16.42
CA SER A 149 -15.54 -10.23 -16.26
C SER A 149 -15.82 -11.60 -15.66
N VAL A 150 -14.79 -12.45 -15.58
CA VAL A 150 -14.88 -13.80 -15.04
C VAL A 150 -15.03 -13.74 -13.51
N SER A 151 -15.96 -14.54 -12.99
CA SER A 151 -16.19 -14.67 -11.54
C SER A 151 -14.93 -15.12 -10.79
N PRO A 152 -14.66 -14.61 -9.57
CA PRO A 152 -13.42 -14.87 -8.86
C PRO A 152 -13.16 -16.35 -8.55
N ASP A 153 -14.19 -17.18 -8.41
CA ASP A 153 -14.08 -18.63 -8.20
C ASP A 153 -13.54 -19.41 -9.42
N LYS A 154 -13.54 -18.78 -10.59
CA LYS A 154 -12.98 -19.36 -11.83
C LYS A 154 -11.54 -18.90 -12.08
N LEU A 155 -11.04 -17.94 -11.31
CA LEU A 155 -9.65 -17.51 -11.43
C LEU A 155 -8.75 -18.56 -10.77
N SER A 156 -7.70 -18.95 -11.48
CA SER A 156 -6.82 -20.05 -11.06
C SER A 156 -5.42 -19.55 -10.75
N ALA A 157 -4.72 -20.27 -9.87
CA ALA A 157 -3.30 -20.07 -9.63
C ALA A 157 -2.51 -20.23 -10.95
N GLY A 158 -1.38 -19.53 -11.06
CA GLY A 158 -0.55 -19.48 -12.27
C GLY A 158 -1.00 -18.46 -13.31
N ASN A 159 -2.27 -18.02 -13.27
CA ASN A 159 -2.75 -16.98 -14.18
C ASN A 159 -2.07 -15.64 -13.89
N GLU A 160 -1.82 -14.89 -14.96
CA GLU A 160 -1.21 -13.57 -14.90
C GLU A 160 -2.26 -12.49 -15.20
N PHE A 161 -2.16 -11.39 -14.46
CA PHE A 161 -3.09 -10.26 -14.58
C PHE A 161 -2.31 -8.96 -14.51
N LYS A 162 -2.96 -7.90 -15.01
CA LYS A 162 -2.50 -6.53 -14.82
C LYS A 162 -3.37 -5.86 -13.77
N VAL A 163 -2.74 -5.09 -12.88
CA VAL A 163 -3.44 -4.39 -11.80
C VAL A 163 -4.00 -3.06 -12.31
N LEU A 164 -5.27 -2.78 -12.00
CA LEU A 164 -6.00 -1.59 -12.47
C LEU A 164 -5.92 -0.37 -11.55
N GLY A 165 -5.24 -0.49 -10.40
CA GLY A 165 -5.03 0.61 -9.45
C GLY A 165 -3.76 0.38 -8.61
N ASN A 166 -3.40 1.37 -7.80
CA ASN A 166 -2.31 1.16 -6.83
C ASN A 166 -2.86 0.40 -5.65
N MET A 167 -2.41 -0.84 -5.46
CA MET A 167 -2.99 -1.77 -4.50
C MET A 167 -2.03 -2.04 -3.35
N VAL A 168 -2.56 -2.05 -2.13
CA VAL A 168 -1.81 -2.47 -0.95
C VAL A 168 -1.66 -3.99 -0.94
N VAL A 169 -0.45 -4.49 -0.65
CA VAL A 169 -0.18 -5.91 -0.42
C VAL A 169 0.08 -6.15 1.05
N ARG A 170 -0.44 -7.25 1.57
CA ARG A 170 -0.34 -7.62 2.97
C ARG A 170 0.39 -8.94 3.15
N ASP A 171 0.97 -9.13 4.32
CA ASP A 171 1.72 -10.33 4.71
C ASP A 171 0.85 -11.57 4.96
N GLY A 172 -0.48 -11.42 4.95
CA GLY A 172 -1.41 -12.52 5.09
C GLY A 172 -2.83 -12.14 4.75
N LEU A 173 -3.68 -13.16 4.66
CA LEU A 173 -5.12 -12.98 4.54
C LEU A 173 -5.64 -12.25 5.79
N PRO A 174 -6.42 -11.18 5.62
CA PRO A 174 -6.93 -10.45 6.77
C PRO A 174 -8.00 -11.25 7.55
N SER A 175 -8.13 -10.95 8.84
CA SER A 175 -9.10 -11.59 9.73
C SER A 175 -10.55 -11.20 9.39
N ASN A 176 -11.51 -12.02 9.83
CA ASN A 176 -12.93 -11.70 9.67
C ASN A 176 -13.53 -10.86 10.82
N ASP A 177 -12.69 -10.13 11.57
CA ASP A 177 -13.10 -9.38 12.77
C ASP A 177 -12.94 -7.85 12.60
N ALA A 178 -13.27 -7.10 13.65
CA ALA A 178 -13.20 -5.64 13.67
C ALA A 178 -11.75 -5.10 13.59
N ASP A 179 -10.76 -5.89 14.03
CA ASP A 179 -9.33 -5.53 14.03
C ASP A 179 -8.66 -5.76 12.66
N TYR A 180 -9.48 -6.06 11.65
CA TYR A 180 -9.12 -6.23 10.25
C TYR A 180 -8.06 -5.23 9.73
N TYR A 181 -8.16 -3.94 10.10
CA TYR A 181 -7.29 -2.88 9.56
C TYR A 181 -5.86 -2.91 10.11
N THR A 182 -5.67 -3.46 11.30
CA THR A 182 -4.39 -3.47 12.04
C THR A 182 -3.76 -4.85 12.11
N ALA A 183 -4.53 -5.92 11.88
CA ALA A 183 -4.07 -7.30 12.10
C ALA A 183 -3.00 -7.80 11.12
N LYS A 184 -2.85 -7.18 9.94
CA LYS A 184 -1.89 -7.62 8.90
C LYS A 184 -1.01 -6.49 8.42
N LYS A 185 0.31 -6.73 8.46
CA LYS A 185 1.34 -5.76 8.08
C LYS A 185 1.23 -5.50 6.57
N SER A 186 1.29 -4.22 6.21
CA SER A 186 1.46 -3.85 4.80
C SER A 186 2.90 -4.15 4.37
N LEU A 187 3.05 -4.90 3.28
CA LEU A 187 4.34 -5.20 2.67
C LEU A 187 4.78 -4.11 1.68
N GLY A 188 3.84 -3.34 1.17
CA GLY A 188 4.06 -2.28 0.19
C GLY A 188 2.92 -2.18 -0.82
N ILE A 189 3.21 -1.57 -1.97
CA ILE A 189 2.23 -1.24 -3.00
C ILE A 189 2.58 -1.92 -4.31
N VAL A 190 1.59 -2.53 -4.97
CA VAL A 190 1.65 -2.87 -6.40
C VAL A 190 1.10 -1.69 -7.19
N PRO A 191 1.93 -0.99 -7.97
CA PRO A 191 1.45 0.11 -8.79
C PRO A 191 0.45 -0.34 -9.85
N VAL A 192 -0.43 0.56 -10.25
CA VAL A 192 -1.28 0.39 -11.43
C VAL A 192 -0.44 0.02 -12.66
N GLY A 193 -0.96 -0.87 -13.49
CA GLY A 193 -0.29 -1.38 -14.70
C GLY A 193 0.76 -2.45 -14.43
N SER A 194 1.09 -2.74 -13.17
CA SER A 194 2.02 -3.82 -12.84
C SER A 194 1.43 -5.18 -13.20
N LYS A 195 2.31 -6.09 -13.62
CA LYS A 195 1.96 -7.48 -13.90
C LYS A 195 2.12 -8.30 -12.64
N ILE A 196 1.14 -9.15 -12.36
CA ILE A 196 1.15 -10.06 -11.22
C ILE A 196 0.81 -11.46 -11.68
N ARG A 197 1.23 -12.46 -10.91
CA ARG A 197 0.80 -13.85 -11.06
C ARG A 197 0.11 -14.32 -9.79
N PHE A 198 -0.99 -15.04 -9.93
CA PHE A 198 -1.64 -15.67 -8.79
C PHE A 198 -0.84 -16.88 -8.32
N LEU A 199 -0.59 -16.97 -7.01
CA LEU A 199 0.05 -18.13 -6.40
C LEU A 199 -0.97 -19.12 -5.83
N GLY A 200 -2.18 -18.65 -5.54
CA GLY A 200 -3.29 -19.46 -5.04
C GLY A 200 -4.63 -19.07 -5.68
N GLN A 201 -5.68 -19.80 -5.31
CA GLN A 201 -7.05 -19.42 -5.66
C GLN A 201 -7.53 -18.23 -4.83
N PRO A 202 -8.38 -17.36 -5.39
CA PRO A 202 -9.01 -16.31 -4.61
C PRO A 202 -9.83 -16.85 -3.43
N LYS A 203 -9.68 -16.23 -2.27
CA LYS A 203 -10.38 -16.53 -1.03
C LYS A 203 -11.40 -15.42 -0.75
N GLY A 204 -12.67 -15.80 -0.62
CA GLY A 204 -13.74 -14.90 -0.22
C GLY A 204 -13.77 -14.73 1.31
N ILE A 205 -13.96 -13.50 1.76
CA ILE A 205 -14.24 -13.17 3.16
C ILE A 205 -15.61 -12.50 3.21
N ASP A 206 -16.55 -13.12 3.90
CA ASP A 206 -17.91 -12.62 4.01
C ASP A 206 -17.97 -11.41 4.94
N ARG A 207 -18.51 -10.30 4.43
CA ARG A 207 -18.70 -9.05 5.17
C ARG A 207 -20.17 -8.66 5.08
N GLU A 208 -20.60 -7.86 6.06
CA GLU A 208 -21.95 -7.27 6.12
C GLU A 208 -22.39 -6.60 4.80
N PHE A 209 -21.44 -6.09 3.99
CA PHE A 209 -21.74 -5.40 2.75
C PHE A 209 -21.47 -6.19 1.46
N ALA A 210 -20.52 -7.14 1.42
CA ALA A 210 -20.19 -7.96 0.26
C ALA A 210 -19.17 -9.05 0.63
N VAL A 211 -19.06 -10.12 -0.16
CA VAL A 211 -17.92 -11.04 -0.07
C VAL A 211 -16.71 -10.41 -0.75
N GLN A 212 -15.65 -10.18 0.02
CA GLN A 212 -14.40 -9.62 -0.47
C GLN A 212 -13.47 -10.72 -0.92
N TYR A 213 -12.94 -10.61 -2.14
CA TYR A 213 -12.01 -11.61 -2.65
C TYR A 213 -10.58 -11.12 -2.55
N TRP A 214 -9.76 -12.00 -1.99
CA TRP A 214 -8.33 -11.81 -1.76
C TRP A 214 -7.56 -12.91 -2.46
N VAL A 215 -6.39 -12.60 -2.97
CA VAL A 215 -5.55 -13.62 -3.59
C VAL A 215 -4.10 -13.40 -3.23
N GLU A 216 -3.39 -14.50 -3.12
CA GLU A 216 -1.96 -14.52 -2.95
C GLU A 216 -1.30 -14.30 -4.32
N ILE A 217 -0.41 -13.32 -4.40
CA ILE A 217 0.20 -12.86 -5.65
C ILE A 217 1.71 -12.87 -5.56
N VAL A 218 2.37 -12.91 -6.72
CA VAL A 218 3.75 -12.43 -6.89
C VAL A 218 3.77 -11.31 -7.93
N VAL A 219 4.52 -10.24 -7.68
CA VAL A 219 4.77 -9.17 -8.65
C VAL A 219 5.86 -9.64 -9.63
N LEU A 220 5.59 -9.48 -10.93
CA LEU A 220 6.50 -9.87 -12.03
C LEU A 220 7.35 -8.69 -12.49
#